data_AF-A0A2T8IE98-F1
#
_entry.id   AF-A0A2T8IE98-F1
#
_cell.length_a   1.000
_cell.length_b   1.000
_cell.length_c   1.000
_cell.angle_alpha   90.00
_cell.angle_beta   90.00
_cell.angle_gamma   90.00
#
_symmetry.space_group_name_H-M   'P 1'
#
loop_
_entity.id
_entity.type
_entity.pdbx_description
1 polymer ?
#
loop_
_entity_poly.entity_id
_entity_poly.type
_entity_poly.pdbx_seq_one_letter_code
_entity_poly.pdbx_strand_id
1 'polypeptide(L)' 'MLLSCQPPEYVTGGPVIDHEGSVVGMTFDNGGPHANIFAISTILTCIEMWMKFSRIARPIHGLSFRTVELLEVLLRR' A
#
# COMPACT_ATOMS: atom_id res chain seq x y z
N MET A 1 -1.90 -2.15 2.23
CA MET A 1 -2.80 -2.30 3.39
C MET A 1 -4.20 -1.99 2.92
N LEU A 2 -5.20 -2.70 3.45
CA LEU A 2 -6.62 -2.47 3.16
C LEU A 2 -7.31 -1.98 4.43
N LEU A 3 -8.22 -1.01 4.28
CA LEU A 3 -9.09 -0.60 5.38
C LEU A 3 -10.22 -1.62 5.53
N SER A 4 -10.52 -2.00 6.77
CA SER A 4 -11.72 -2.78 7.11
C SER A 4 -12.98 -1.92 7.14
N CYS A 5 -12.85 -0.59 7.05
CA CYS A 5 -13.94 0.37 6.97
C CYS A 5 -14.12 0.89 5.54
N GLN A 6 -15.36 1.20 5.19
CA GLN A 6 -15.66 1.87 3.94
C GLN A 6 -15.32 3.36 4.10
N PRO A 7 -14.36 3.90 3.33
CA PRO A 7 -14.07 5.32 3.36
C PRO A 7 -15.29 6.09 2.81
N PRO A 8 -15.51 7.33 3.28
CA PRO A 8 -16.43 8.25 2.60
C PRO A 8 -16.08 8.41 1.11
N GLU A 9 -17.05 8.85 0.30
CA GLU A 9 -16.78 9.20 -1.09
C GLU A 9 -15.72 10.34 -1.14
N TYR A 10 -14.78 10.26 -2.08
CA TYR A 10 -13.76 11.30 -2.35
C TYR A 10 -12.69 11.52 -1.26
N VAL A 11 -12.18 10.46 -0.65
CA VAL A 11 -11.19 10.58 0.45
C VAL A 11 -9.74 10.47 -0.03
N THR A 12 -9.46 10.45 -1.34
CA THR A 12 -8.07 10.41 -1.84
C THR A 12 -7.22 11.55 -1.26
N GLY A 13 -6.06 11.20 -0.71
CA GLY A 13 -5.15 12.15 -0.07
C GLY A 13 -5.39 12.36 1.43
N GLY A 14 -6.47 11.83 1.99
CA GLY A 14 -6.75 11.89 3.43
C GLY A 14 -5.79 11.03 4.26
N PRO A 15 -5.48 11.43 5.51
CA PRO A 15 -4.65 10.62 6.40
C PRO A 15 -5.44 9.39 6.90
N VAL A 16 -4.74 8.26 6.99
CA VAL A 16 -5.21 7.09 7.74
C VAL A 16 -4.57 7.13 9.12
N ILE A 17 -5.40 7.08 10.16
CA ILE A 17 -4.99 7.21 11.56
C ILE A 17 -5.25 5.89 12.28
N ASP A 18 -4.30 5.41 13.08
CA ASP A 18 -4.47 4.22 13.92
C ASP A 18 -5.20 4.54 15.25
N HIS A 19 -5.39 3.51 16.07
CA HIS A 19 -6.09 3.64 17.35
C HIS A 19 -5.36 4.53 18.37
N GLU A 20 -4.05 4.73 18.20
CA GLU A 20 -3.22 5.58 19.06
C GLU A 20 -3.16 7.04 18.56
N GLY A 21 -3.84 7.35 17.44
CA GLY A 21 -3.85 8.68 16.83
C GLY A 21 -2.66 8.95 15.90
N SER A 22 -1.86 7.94 15.56
CA SER A 22 -0.72 8.08 14.66
C SER A 22 -1.14 7.98 13.19
N VAL A 23 -0.53 8.78 12.32
CA VAL A 23 -0.74 8.66 10.87
C VAL A 23 0.03 7.45 10.35
N VAL A 24 -0.70 6.43 9.91
CA VAL A 24 -0.13 5.18 9.38
C VAL A 24 -0.15 5.11 7.85
N GLY A 25 -0.83 6.06 7.20
CA GLY A 25 -0.83 6.14 5.75
C GLY A 25 -1.69 7.24 5.18
N MET A 26 -1.97 7.12 3.89
CA MET A 26 -2.81 8.03 3.13
C MET A 26 -3.75 7.21 2.23
N THR A 27 -5.01 7.58 2.20
CA THR A 27 -6.03 6.95 1.35
C THR A 27 -5.79 7.27 -0.13
N PHE A 28 -6.02 6.27 -0.97
CA PHE A 28 -5.94 6.39 -2.42
C PHE A 28 -7.11 5.61 -3.05
N ASP A 29 -7.98 6.35 -3.74
CA ASP A 29 -9.05 5.76 -4.53
C ASP A 29 -8.50 5.25 -5.86
N ASN A 30 -8.77 3.98 -6.16
CA ASN A 30 -8.44 3.35 -7.44
C ASN A 30 -9.69 2.91 -8.23
N GLY A 31 -10.88 3.39 -7.86
CA GLY A 31 -12.16 2.98 -8.45
C GLY A 31 -12.63 1.59 -8.02
N GLY A 32 -11.96 0.96 -7.04
CA GLY A 32 -12.33 -0.33 -6.47
C GLY A 32 -13.30 -0.21 -5.29
N PRO A 33 -13.88 -1.34 -4.83
CA PRO A 33 -14.82 -1.36 -3.71
C PRO A 33 -14.17 -1.07 -2.34
N HIS A 34 -12.83 -1.02 -2.28
CA HIS A 34 -12.06 -0.80 -1.07
C HIS A 34 -11.08 0.36 -1.26
N ALA A 35 -10.92 1.19 -0.22
CA ALA A 35 -9.82 2.16 -0.20
C ALA A 35 -8.49 1.42 -0.15
N ASN A 36 -7.56 1.85 -1.00
CA ASN A 36 -6.16 1.50 -0.83
C ASN A 36 -5.48 2.51 0.08
N ILE A 37 -4.41 2.05 0.73
CA ILE A 37 -3.60 2.88 1.61
C ILE A 37 -2.17 2.88 1.09
N PHE A 38 -1.64 4.08 0.87
CA PHE A 38 -0.20 4.30 0.82
C PHE A 38 0.34 4.30 2.25
N ALA A 39 1.24 3.37 2.56
CA ALA A 39 1.87 3.30 3.87
C ALA A 39 2.67 4.58 4.15
N ILE A 40 2.59 5.09 5.38
CA ILE A 40 3.30 6.31 5.78
C ILE A 40 4.80 6.20 5.55
N SER A 41 5.39 5.01 5.78
CA SER A 41 6.81 4.75 5.54
C SER A 41 7.19 4.99 4.08
N THR A 42 6.39 4.51 3.12
CA THR A 42 6.63 4.75 1.68
C THR A 42 6.55 6.25 1.34
N ILE A 43 5.56 6.96 1.89
CA ILE A 43 5.38 8.39 1.68
C ILE A 43 6.59 9.16 2.22
N LEU A 44 7.02 8.87 3.45
CA LEU A 44 8.16 9.53 4.07
C LEU A 44 9.46 9.29 3.30
N THR A 45 9.72 8.07 2.84
CA THR A 45 10.90 7.79 2.00
C THR A 45 10.85 8.57 0.67
N CYS A 46 9.67 8.68 0.04
CA CYS A 46 9.49 9.47 -1.17
C CYS A 46 9.75 10.97 -0.93
N ILE A 47 9.23 11.51 0.17
CA ILE A 47 9.46 12.92 0.57
C ILE A 47 10.95 13.14 0.85
N GLU A 48 11.61 12.26 1.59
CA GLU A 48 13.03 12.37 1.90
C GLU A 48 13.88 12.40 0.62
N MET A 49 13.65 11.47 -0.30
CA MET A 49 14.34 11.44 -1.59
C MET A 49 14.07 12.70 -2.41
N TRP A 50 12.82 13.16 -2.47
CA TRP A 50 12.46 14.40 -3.16
C TRP A 50 13.17 15.61 -2.56
N MET A 51 13.15 15.76 -1.24
CA MET A 51 13.79 16.88 -0.56
C MET A 51 15.31 16.88 -0.75
N LYS A 52 15.94 15.70 -0.80
CA LYS A 52 17.39 15.56 -0.90
C LYS A 52 17.92 15.64 -2.34
N PHE A 53 17.18 15.08 -3.29
CA PHE A 53 17.67 14.88 -4.66
C PHE A 53 16.79 15.54 -5.73
N SER A 54 15.67 16.16 -5.35
CA SER A 54 14.60 16.60 -6.26
C SER A 54 14.10 15.48 -7.19
N ARG A 55 14.26 14.22 -6.76
CA ARG A 55 13.93 13.02 -7.53
C ARG A 55 13.56 11.88 -6.59
N ILE A 56 12.57 11.08 -6.99
CA ILE A 56 12.20 9.83 -6.32
C ILE A 56 12.81 8.68 -7.12
N ALA A 57 13.71 7.91 -6.51
CA ALA A 57 14.32 6.75 -7.17
C ALA A 57 13.32 5.59 -7.20
N ARG A 58 13.08 5.03 -8.39
CA ARG A 58 12.24 3.84 -8.59
C ARG A 58 12.98 2.78 -9.40
N PRO A 59 13.87 2.00 -8.77
CA PRO A 59 14.59 0.93 -9.45
C PRO A 59 13.61 -0.12 -9.99
N ILE A 60 13.75 -0.46 -11.27
CA ILE A 60 12.99 -1.55 -11.91
C ILE A 60 14.01 -2.60 -12.32
N HIS A 61 13.99 -3.76 -11.66
CA HIS A 61 14.98 -4.82 -11.85
C HIS A 61 14.72 -5.72 -13.07
N GLY A 62 13.65 -5.47 -13.84
CA GLY A 62 13.31 -6.27 -15.04
C GLY A 62 12.87 -7.71 -14.74
N LEU A 63 12.55 -8.02 -13.48
CA LEU A 63 12.13 -9.34 -13.05
C LEU A 63 10.60 -9.48 -13.17
N SER A 64 10.15 -10.64 -13.66
CA SER A 64 8.74 -11.02 -13.69
C SER A 64 8.50 -12.13 -12.69
N PHE A 65 7.62 -11.90 -11.72
CA PHE A 65 7.27 -12.87 -10.69
C PHE A 65 5.81 -13.32 -10.87
N ARG A 66 5.52 -14.55 -10.46
CA ARG A 66 4.16 -15.08 -10.38
C ARG A 66 3.96 -15.70 -9.01
N THR A 67 2.85 -15.36 -8.35
CA THR A 67 2.44 -16.05 -7.12
C THR A 67 2.10 -17.50 -7.44
N VAL A 68 2.69 -18.43 -6.69
CA VAL A 68 2.37 -19.86 -6.75
C VAL A 68 1.81 -20.28 -5.41
N GLU A 69 0.71 -21.02 -5.43
CA GLU A 69 0.08 -21.58 -4.23
C GLU A 69 0.51 -23.04 -4.08
N LEU A 70 0.87 -23.45 -2.86
CA LEU A 70 1.21 -24.83 -2.56
C LEU A 70 -0.09 -25.61 -2.35
N LEU A 71 -0.40 -26.55 -3.25
CA LEU A 71 -1.55 -27.44 -3.09
C LEU A 71 -1.14 -28.65 -2.24
N GLU A 72 -1.65 -28.76 -1.02
CA GLU A 72 -1.49 -29.97 -0.21
C GLU A 72 -2.26 -31.13 -0.87
N VAL A 73 -1.53 -32.09 -1.43
CA VAL A 73 -2.11 -33.33 -1.93
C VAL A 73 -2.27 -34.29 -0.76
N LEU A 74 -3.49 -34.40 -0.21
CA LEU A 74 -3.82 -35.46 0.73
C LEU A 74 -3.73 -36.81 0.00
N LEU A 75 -2.66 -37.57 0.28
CA LEU A 75 -2.57 -38.99 -0.07
C LEU A 75 -3.70 -39.74 0.68
N ARG A 76 -4.80 -40.05 -0.02
CA ARG A 76 -5.77 -41.04 0.46
C ARG A 76 -5.06 -42.40 0.50
N ARG A 77 -4.82 -42.91 1.72
CA ARG A 77 -4.57 -44.34 1.95
C ARG A 77 -5.87 -45.11 1.83
#